data_AF-A7TCA0-F1
#
_entry.id   AF-A7TCA0-F1
#
_cell.length_a   1.000
_cell.length_b   1.000
_cell.length_c   1.000
_cell.angle_alpha   90.00
_cell.angle_beta   90.00
_cell.angle_gamma   90.00
#
_symmetry.space_group_name_H-M   'P 1'
#
loop_
_entity.id
_entity.type
_entity.pdbx_description
1 polymer ?
#
loop_
_entity_poly.entity_id
_entity_poly.type
_entity_poly.pdbx_seq_one_letter_code
_entity_poly.pdbx_strand_id
1 'polypeptide(L)'
;MGTLLEQLQKLCIGVTEAKNEQEKDVDQLRYVTNKIQQLLCSQEKCRKDMMTKYTDGLSTFLIILEVSTDYQLTLNILGGISELLTSGKRASALASKGAVDILLKVIISASKETPICEEVILLCHTILTKIGAKDRKFCVKARISGALQVTMNMIRNNTTNFRILQTTLPVLKQYSANGNPLRSFIP
;
A
#
# COMPACT_ATOMS: atom_id res chain seq x y z
N MET A 1 20.98 -2.69 -4.66
CA MET A 1 19.74 -3.19 -4.02
C MET A 1 20.01 -3.61 -2.58
N GLY A 2 20.83 -4.64 -2.32
CA GLY A 2 21.12 -5.11 -0.95
C GLY A 2 21.59 -4.00 0.00
N THR A 3 22.59 -3.23 -0.40
CA THR A 3 23.09 -2.08 0.39
C THR A 3 22.02 -1.03 0.71
N LEU A 4 21.14 -0.72 -0.24
CA LEU A 4 20.03 0.22 -0.03
C LEU A 4 18.98 -0.35 0.94
N LEU A 5 18.73 -1.66 0.90
CA LEU A 5 17.79 -2.31 1.82
C LEU A 5 18.35 -2.40 3.23
N GLU A 6 19.63 -2.69 3.39
CA GLU A 6 20.30 -2.63 4.69
C GLU A 6 20.28 -1.21 5.27
N GLN A 7 20.53 -0.19 4.44
CA GLN A 7 20.40 1.20 4.86
C GLN A 7 18.96 1.54 5.26
N LEU A 8 17.97 1.11 4.47
CA LEU A 8 16.56 1.31 4.77
C LEU A 8 16.16 0.65 6.09
N GLN A 9 16.64 -0.55 6.37
CA GLN A 9 16.36 -1.26 7.62
C GLN A 9 16.92 -0.52 8.82
N LYS A 10 18.16 -0.02 8.74
CA LYS A 10 18.77 0.80 9.81
C LYS A 10 17.95 2.06 10.08
N LEU A 11 17.54 2.77 9.03
CA LEU A 11 16.70 3.96 9.16
C LEU A 11 15.32 3.63 9.71
N CYS A 12 14.73 2.50 9.32
CA CYS A 12 13.42 2.05 9.80
C CYS A 12 13.42 1.78 11.31
N ILE A 13 14.49 1.18 11.85
CA ILE A 13 14.64 0.96 13.29
C ILE A 13 14.64 2.31 14.02
N GLY A 14 15.38 3.29 13.50
CA GLY A 14 15.39 4.66 14.02
C GLY A 14 13.99 5.29 14.08
N VAL A 15 13.18 5.12 13.03
CA VAL A 15 11.79 5.63 13.00
C VAL A 15 10.89 4.94 14.03
N THR A 16 11.09 3.65 14.30
CA THR A 16 10.29 2.93 15.28
C THR A 16 10.68 3.24 16.73
N GLU A 17 11.92 3.67 16.98
CA GLU A 17 12.49 3.87 18.32
C GLU A 17 12.55 5.36 18.74
N ALA A 18 12.72 6.29 17.80
CA ALA A 18 12.90 7.71 18.09
C ALA A 18 11.60 8.51 17.97
N LYS A 19 11.23 9.23 19.04
CA LYS A 19 10.10 10.17 19.03
C LYS A 19 10.41 11.56 18.46
N ASN A 20 11.69 11.96 18.29
CA ASN A 20 12.03 13.40 18.18
C ASN A 20 13.16 13.83 17.20
N GLU A 21 13.75 12.96 16.37
CA GLU A 21 14.76 13.37 15.35
C GLU A 21 14.19 13.28 13.92
N GLN A 22 13.13 14.05 13.66
CA GLN A 22 12.23 13.76 12.53
C GLN A 22 12.68 14.23 11.14
N GLU A 23 13.51 15.27 11.00
CA GLU A 23 13.67 15.90 9.67
C GLU A 23 14.76 15.27 8.81
N LYS A 24 15.98 15.06 9.36
CA LYS A 24 17.12 14.51 8.60
C LYS A 24 16.92 13.04 8.21
N ASP A 25 16.31 12.26 9.09
CA ASP A 25 16.06 10.84 8.83
C ASP A 25 14.98 10.64 7.77
N VAL A 26 13.96 11.52 7.73
CA VAL A 26 12.92 11.48 6.69
C VAL A 26 13.49 11.79 5.31
N ASP A 27 14.41 12.74 5.17
CA ASP A 27 15.05 13.02 3.88
C ASP A 27 15.91 11.84 3.39
N GLN A 28 16.64 11.20 4.29
CA GLN A 28 17.38 9.98 3.95
C GLN A 28 16.44 8.83 3.57
N LEU A 29 15.32 8.66 4.29
CA LEU A 29 14.30 7.67 3.94
C LEU A 29 13.70 7.95 2.57
N ARG A 30 13.34 9.19 2.26
CA ARG A 30 12.85 9.59 0.93
C ARG A 30 13.87 9.25 -0.16
N TYR A 31 15.15 9.59 0.07
CA TYR A 31 16.22 9.31 -0.88
C TYR A 31 16.37 7.80 -1.13
N VAL A 32 16.51 7.01 -0.06
CA VAL A 32 16.74 5.56 -0.16
C VAL A 32 15.55 4.86 -0.80
N THR A 33 14.33 5.19 -0.37
CA THR A 33 13.09 4.59 -0.91
C THR A 33 12.87 4.95 -2.38
N ASN A 34 13.13 6.20 -2.79
CA ASN A 34 13.08 6.60 -4.20
C ASN A 34 14.08 5.80 -5.04
N LYS A 35 15.33 5.64 -4.57
CA LYS A 35 16.34 4.83 -5.28
C LYS A 35 15.90 3.37 -5.39
N ILE A 36 15.32 2.79 -4.34
CA ILE A 36 14.80 1.42 -4.40
C ILE A 36 13.64 1.33 -5.40
N GLN A 37 12.68 2.26 -5.36
CA GLN A 37 11.57 2.30 -6.31
C GLN A 37 12.06 2.38 -7.76
N GLN A 38 13.04 3.25 -8.06
CA GLN A 38 13.62 3.37 -9.40
C GLN A 38 14.25 2.04 -9.88
N LEU A 39 14.94 1.32 -9.00
CA LEU A 39 15.48 -0.01 -9.30
C LEU A 39 14.36 -1.03 -9.54
N LEU A 40 13.30 -1.02 -8.73
CA LEU A 40 12.16 -1.93 -8.90
C LEU A 40 11.40 -1.65 -10.20
N CYS A 41 11.27 -0.40 -10.61
CA CYS A 41 10.65 0.00 -11.87
C CYS A 41 11.46 -0.49 -13.08
N SER A 42 12.78 -0.28 -13.06
CA SER A 42 13.65 -0.52 -14.21
C SER A 42 14.19 -1.95 -14.34
N GLN A 43 14.29 -2.72 -13.24
CA GLN A 43 15.00 -3.99 -13.23
C GLN A 43 14.15 -5.16 -12.70
N GLU A 44 13.80 -6.10 -13.59
CA GLU A 44 13.06 -7.30 -13.21
C GLU A 44 13.82 -8.17 -12.19
N LYS A 45 15.16 -8.22 -12.31
CA LYS A 45 16.03 -8.91 -11.34
C LYS A 45 15.83 -8.37 -9.93
N CYS A 46 15.77 -7.04 -9.77
CA CYS A 46 15.52 -6.41 -8.48
C CYS A 46 14.13 -6.78 -7.93
N ARG A 47 13.09 -6.83 -8.77
CA ARG A 47 11.74 -7.27 -8.35
C ARG A 47 11.69 -8.75 -7.93
N LYS A 48 12.51 -9.61 -8.53
CA LYS A 48 12.65 -11.02 -8.12
C LYS A 48 13.38 -11.10 -6.78
N ASP A 49 14.56 -10.49 -6.69
CA ASP A 49 15.40 -10.53 -5.50
C ASP A 49 14.69 -9.94 -4.26
N MET A 50 13.92 -8.86 -4.40
CA MET A 50 13.11 -8.28 -3.31
C MET A 50 12.13 -9.27 -2.67
N MET A 51 11.63 -10.26 -3.44
CA MET A 51 10.68 -11.24 -2.92
C MET A 51 11.31 -12.53 -2.43
N THR A 52 12.49 -12.89 -2.95
CA THR A 52 13.09 -14.19 -2.69
C THR A 52 14.30 -14.11 -1.77
N LYS A 53 15.15 -13.08 -1.94
CA LYS A 53 16.39 -12.92 -1.18
C LYS A 53 16.24 -11.92 -0.04
N TYR A 54 15.44 -10.88 -0.25
CA TYR A 54 15.31 -9.76 0.68
C TYR A 54 13.88 -9.63 1.22
N THR A 55 13.32 -10.73 1.72
CA THR A 55 11.94 -10.77 2.25
C THR A 55 11.70 -9.78 3.39
N ASP A 56 12.76 -9.44 4.13
CA ASP A 56 12.71 -8.45 5.19
C ASP A 56 12.63 -7.03 4.65
N GLY A 57 13.12 -6.78 3.43
CA GLY A 57 12.93 -5.53 2.73
C GLY A 57 11.44 -5.25 2.47
N LEU A 58 10.67 -6.28 2.15
CA LEU A 58 9.22 -6.16 2.01
C LEU A 58 8.53 -5.85 3.35
N SER A 59 8.95 -6.50 4.43
CA SER A 59 8.44 -6.18 5.77
C SER A 59 8.77 -4.74 6.15
N THR A 60 9.99 -4.28 5.86
CA THR A 60 10.47 -2.92 6.13
C THR A 60 9.62 -1.89 5.37
N PHE A 61 9.30 -2.15 4.11
CA PHE A 61 8.38 -1.31 3.32
C PHE A 61 7.03 -1.15 4.02
N LEU A 62 6.44 -2.26 4.51
CA LEU A 62 5.15 -2.24 5.16
C LEU A 62 5.19 -1.53 6.53
N ILE A 63 6.26 -1.71 7.31
CA ILE A 63 6.45 -1.01 8.59
C ILE A 63 6.52 0.49 8.36
N ILE A 64 7.38 0.94 7.43
CA ILE A 64 7.52 2.37 7.08
C ILE A 64 6.17 2.92 6.61
N LEU A 65 5.46 2.19 5.76
CA LEU A 65 4.14 2.61 5.27
C LEU A 65 3.10 2.75 6.39
N GLU A 66 3.17 1.91 7.43
CA GLU A 66 2.24 1.96 8.56
C GLU A 66 2.51 3.14 9.51
N VAL A 67 3.77 3.55 9.66
CA VAL A 67 4.17 4.60 10.62
C VAL A 67 4.42 5.98 9.98
N SER A 68 4.63 6.04 8.67
CA SER A 68 4.98 7.28 7.97
C SER A 68 3.77 8.22 7.85
N THR A 69 3.99 9.49 8.22
CA THR A 69 3.12 10.61 7.88
C THR A 69 3.63 11.41 6.67
N ASP A 70 4.84 11.09 6.18
CA ASP A 70 5.43 11.77 5.04
C ASP A 70 4.84 11.29 3.71
N TYR A 71 4.36 12.25 2.91
CA TYR A 71 3.69 11.98 1.64
C TYR A 71 4.63 11.38 0.59
N GLN A 72 5.82 11.96 0.44
CA GLN A 72 6.77 11.50 -0.58
C GLN A 72 7.29 10.10 -0.26
N LEU A 73 7.61 9.82 1.01
CA LEU A 73 8.01 8.51 1.48
C LEU A 73 6.90 7.47 1.23
N THR A 74 5.65 7.84 1.54
CA THR A 74 4.48 6.99 1.28
C THR A 74 4.35 6.66 -0.20
N LEU A 75 4.45 7.66 -1.09
CA LEU A 75 4.41 7.44 -2.53
C LEU A 75 5.54 6.54 -3.03
N ASN A 76 6.77 6.73 -2.53
CA ASN A 76 7.91 5.92 -2.96
C ASN A 76 7.69 4.44 -2.63
N ILE A 77 7.22 4.16 -1.42
CA ILE A 77 6.93 2.79 -0.96
C ILE A 77 5.78 2.18 -1.75
N LEU A 78 4.66 2.89 -1.88
CA LEU A 78 3.51 2.43 -2.64
C LEU A 78 3.88 2.17 -4.12
N GLY A 79 4.68 3.04 -4.72
CA GLY A 79 5.20 2.87 -6.07
C GLY A 79 6.04 1.60 -6.19
N GLY A 80 6.95 1.38 -5.25
CA GLY A 80 7.75 0.15 -5.18
C GLY A 80 6.89 -1.12 -5.04
N ILE A 81 5.86 -1.08 -4.20
CA ILE A 81 4.90 -2.19 -4.04
C ILE A 81 4.12 -2.44 -5.34
N SER A 82 3.68 -1.38 -6.02
CA SER A 82 2.97 -1.49 -7.31
C SER A 82 3.83 -2.17 -8.37
N GLU A 83 5.12 -1.80 -8.44
CA GLU A 83 6.10 -2.40 -9.34
C GLU A 83 6.31 -3.89 -9.06
N LEU A 84 6.38 -4.30 -7.79
CA LEU A 84 6.44 -5.72 -7.44
C LEU A 84 5.21 -6.46 -7.99
N LEU A 85 4.02 -5.87 -7.88
CA LEU A 85 2.78 -6.52 -8.28
C LEU A 85 2.55 -6.63 -9.80
N THR A 86 3.43 -6.09 -10.65
CA THR A 86 3.31 -6.17 -12.12
C THR A 86 3.15 -7.60 -12.65
N SER A 87 3.77 -8.61 -12.03
CA SER A 87 3.69 -10.00 -12.51
C SER A 87 2.68 -10.89 -11.77
N GLY A 88 1.79 -10.34 -10.91
CA GLY A 88 0.70 -11.06 -10.20
C GLY A 88 1.09 -12.11 -9.14
N LYS A 89 2.22 -12.81 -9.34
CA LYS A 89 2.75 -13.88 -8.47
C LYS A 89 3.12 -13.42 -7.05
N ARG A 90 3.21 -12.11 -6.82
CA ARG A 90 3.67 -11.50 -5.56
C ARG A 90 2.54 -11.07 -4.62
N ALA A 91 1.29 -11.17 -5.08
CA ALA A 91 0.12 -10.68 -4.34
C ALA A 91 -0.11 -11.42 -3.00
N SER A 92 0.06 -12.75 -2.99
CA SER A 92 -0.19 -13.55 -1.78
C SER A 92 0.79 -13.23 -0.65
N ALA A 93 2.07 -12.97 -0.96
CA ALA A 93 3.09 -12.65 0.03
C ALA A 93 2.85 -11.29 0.72
N LEU A 94 2.36 -10.30 -0.04
CA LEU A 94 1.93 -9.01 0.51
C LEU A 94 0.68 -9.17 1.39
N ALA A 95 -0.32 -9.91 0.91
CA ALA A 95 -1.54 -10.16 1.68
C ALA A 95 -1.25 -10.89 3.01
N SER A 96 -0.36 -11.91 3.00
CA SER A 96 0.02 -12.63 4.22
C SER A 96 0.77 -11.78 5.24
N LYS A 97 1.37 -10.67 4.82
CA LYS A 97 2.07 -9.71 5.70
C LYS A 97 1.16 -8.56 6.18
N GLY A 98 -0.16 -8.64 5.96
CA GLY A 98 -1.10 -7.63 6.44
C GLY A 98 -1.16 -6.35 5.60
N ALA A 99 -0.62 -6.37 4.36
CA ALA A 99 -0.59 -5.20 3.49
C ALA A 99 -2.00 -4.63 3.22
N VAL A 100 -3.03 -5.47 3.19
CA VAL A 100 -4.43 -5.03 3.01
C VAL A 100 -4.86 -4.10 4.15
N ASP A 101 -4.63 -4.48 5.41
CA ASP A 101 -5.02 -3.67 6.57
C ASP A 101 -4.26 -2.34 6.60
N ILE A 102 -2.95 -2.36 6.30
CA ILE A 102 -2.11 -1.16 6.24
C ILE A 102 -2.62 -0.21 5.15
N LEU A 103 -2.86 -0.69 3.93
CA LEU A 103 -3.35 0.15 2.82
C LEU A 103 -4.73 0.75 3.11
N LEU A 104 -5.62 0.01 3.77
CA LEU A 104 -6.91 0.54 4.20
C LEU A 104 -6.73 1.68 5.21
N LYS A 105 -5.84 1.54 6.20
CA LYS A 105 -5.52 2.63 7.14
C LYS A 105 -4.94 3.86 6.42
N VAL A 106 -4.01 3.66 5.48
CA VAL A 106 -3.40 4.75 4.69
C VAL A 106 -4.46 5.51 3.89
N ILE A 107 -5.41 4.81 3.25
CA ILE A 107 -6.54 5.46 2.54
C ILE A 107 -7.34 6.36 3.49
N ILE A 108 -7.67 5.86 4.69
CA ILE A 108 -8.43 6.65 5.68
C ILE A 108 -7.64 7.86 6.12
N SER A 109 -6.35 7.71 6.42
CA SER A 109 -5.50 8.84 6.82
C SER A 109 -5.44 9.89 5.72
N ALA A 110 -5.08 9.50 4.49
CA ALA A 110 -4.98 10.39 3.36
C ALA A 110 -6.30 11.09 2.99
N SER A 111 -7.44 10.47 3.28
CA SER A 111 -8.77 11.05 3.05
C SER A 111 -9.18 12.14 4.04
N LYS A 112 -8.50 12.23 5.19
CA LYS A 112 -8.75 13.23 6.24
C LYS A 112 -7.82 14.45 6.12
N GLU A 113 -6.76 14.35 5.31
CA GLU A 113 -5.84 15.44 5.05
C GLU A 113 -6.51 16.59 4.28
N THR A 114 -6.00 17.80 4.49
CA THR A 114 -6.46 19.01 3.78
C THR A 114 -5.25 19.76 3.21
N PRO A 115 -5.06 19.81 1.88
CA PRO A 115 -5.88 19.17 0.84
C PRO A 115 -5.78 17.64 0.83
N ILE A 116 -6.78 16.97 0.26
CA ILE A 116 -6.81 15.50 0.16
C ILE A 116 -5.64 15.02 -0.71
N CYS A 117 -4.90 14.04 -0.18
CA CYS A 117 -3.79 13.38 -0.87
C CYS A 117 -4.29 12.32 -1.88
N GLU A 118 -4.89 12.78 -3.00
CA GLU A 118 -5.57 11.92 -3.98
C GLU A 118 -4.67 10.80 -4.54
N GLU A 119 -3.42 11.13 -4.93
CA GLU A 119 -2.55 10.17 -5.59
C GLU A 119 -2.12 9.01 -4.66
N VAL A 120 -1.93 9.25 -3.36
CA VAL A 120 -1.74 8.18 -2.37
C VAL A 120 -2.96 7.25 -2.35
N ILE A 121 -4.17 7.81 -2.28
CA ILE A 121 -5.41 7.02 -2.25
C ILE A 121 -5.56 6.19 -3.53
N LEU A 122 -5.32 6.78 -4.70
CA LEU A 122 -5.40 6.09 -5.99
C LEU A 122 -4.36 4.96 -6.10
N LEU A 123 -3.14 5.20 -5.63
CA LEU A 123 -2.10 4.18 -5.67
C LEU A 123 -2.40 3.02 -4.70
N CYS A 124 -2.94 3.32 -3.51
CA CYS A 124 -3.46 2.30 -2.59
C CYS A 124 -4.58 1.47 -3.24
N HIS A 125 -5.57 2.11 -3.86
CA HIS A 125 -6.64 1.39 -4.57
C HIS A 125 -6.08 0.50 -5.68
N THR A 126 -5.12 1.00 -6.48
CA THR A 126 -4.46 0.22 -7.53
C THR A 126 -3.81 -1.04 -6.96
N ILE A 127 -3.08 -0.92 -5.85
CA ILE A 127 -2.44 -2.07 -5.18
C ILE A 127 -3.50 -3.03 -4.65
N LEU A 128 -4.55 -2.51 -4.00
CA LEU A 128 -5.64 -3.29 -3.44
C LEU A 128 -6.39 -4.11 -4.50
N THR A 129 -6.56 -3.62 -5.72
CA THR A 129 -7.17 -4.44 -6.80
C THR A 129 -6.40 -5.73 -7.08
N LYS A 130 -5.07 -5.72 -6.87
CA LYS A 130 -4.17 -6.85 -7.14
C LYS A 130 -4.06 -7.80 -5.95
N ILE A 131 -4.05 -7.27 -4.73
CA ILE A 131 -3.86 -8.09 -3.51
C ILE A 131 -5.16 -8.45 -2.78
N GLY A 132 -6.24 -7.70 -2.99
CA GLY A 132 -7.51 -7.85 -2.26
C GLY A 132 -8.12 -9.23 -2.41
N ALA A 133 -8.05 -9.82 -3.61
CA ALA A 133 -8.52 -11.18 -3.86
C ALA A 133 -7.77 -12.28 -3.09
N LYS A 134 -6.61 -11.97 -2.50
CA LYS A 134 -5.82 -12.90 -1.66
C LYS A 134 -6.15 -12.77 -0.17
N ASP A 135 -6.93 -11.76 0.23
CA ASP A 135 -7.42 -11.59 1.59
C ASP A 135 -8.91 -11.97 1.67
N ARG A 136 -9.19 -13.08 2.37
CA ARG A 136 -10.55 -13.63 2.49
C ARG A 136 -11.54 -12.66 3.16
N LYS A 137 -11.05 -11.72 3.98
CA LYS A 137 -11.88 -10.76 4.72
C LYS A 137 -11.84 -9.37 4.09
N PHE A 138 -11.31 -9.22 2.87
CA PHE A 138 -11.09 -7.92 2.25
C PHE A 138 -12.34 -7.04 2.22
N CYS A 139 -13.49 -7.56 1.77
CA CYS A 139 -14.74 -6.80 1.70
C CYS A 139 -15.27 -6.37 3.08
N VAL A 140 -15.05 -7.18 4.11
CA VAL A 140 -15.44 -6.86 5.50
C VAL A 140 -14.51 -5.79 6.06
N LYS A 141 -13.19 -5.95 5.88
CA LYS A 141 -12.17 -4.99 6.32
C LYS A 141 -12.37 -3.62 5.68
N ALA A 142 -12.68 -3.57 4.39
CA ALA A 142 -12.93 -2.31 3.66
C ALA A 142 -14.16 -1.55 4.17
N ARG A 143 -15.19 -2.28 4.63
CA ARG A 143 -16.38 -1.68 5.25
C ARG A 143 -16.09 -1.16 6.65
N ILE A 144 -15.49 -1.99 7.50
CA ILE A 144 -15.21 -1.64 8.90
C ILE A 144 -14.21 -0.48 9.00
N SER A 145 -13.19 -0.46 8.14
CA SER A 145 -12.23 0.66 8.09
C SER A 145 -12.84 1.98 7.61
N GLY A 146 -13.99 1.94 6.91
CA GLY A 146 -14.57 3.11 6.25
C GLY A 146 -14.01 3.37 4.84
N ALA A 147 -13.07 2.56 4.35
CA ALA A 147 -12.45 2.77 3.05
C ALA A 147 -13.47 2.72 1.92
N LEU A 148 -14.48 1.84 2.02
CA LEU A 148 -15.61 1.80 1.09
C LEU A 148 -16.29 3.18 0.95
N GLN A 149 -16.53 3.87 2.07
CA GLN A 149 -17.18 5.19 2.05
C GLN A 149 -16.29 6.24 1.37
N VAL A 150 -14.98 6.22 1.66
CA VAL A 150 -14.00 7.10 1.01
C VAL A 150 -14.02 6.88 -0.51
N THR A 151 -13.96 5.63 -0.96
CA THR A 151 -14.01 5.30 -2.39
C THR A 151 -15.31 5.74 -3.06
N MET A 152 -16.46 5.52 -2.40
CA MET A 152 -17.76 5.98 -2.93
C MET A 152 -17.84 7.50 -3.04
N ASN A 153 -17.33 8.23 -2.04
CA ASN A 153 -17.30 9.69 -2.06
C ASN A 153 -16.38 10.20 -3.18
N MET A 154 -15.21 9.59 -3.39
CA MET A 154 -14.33 9.93 -4.50
C MET A 154 -15.03 9.76 -5.85
N ILE A 155 -15.71 8.63 -6.07
CA ILE A 155 -16.46 8.39 -7.31
C ILE A 155 -17.57 9.42 -7.50
N ARG A 156 -18.36 9.67 -6.45
CA ARG A 156 -19.48 10.62 -6.48
C ARG A 156 -19.02 12.04 -6.82
N ASN A 157 -17.89 12.46 -6.27
CA ASN A 157 -17.36 13.81 -6.48
C ASN A 157 -16.58 13.95 -7.79
N ASN A 158 -16.28 12.84 -8.48
CA ASN A 158 -15.42 12.82 -9.66
C ASN A 158 -15.99 11.97 -10.80
N THR A 159 -17.28 12.14 -11.10
CA THR A 159 -18.02 11.34 -12.10
C THR A 159 -17.52 11.50 -13.54
N THR A 160 -16.72 12.52 -13.83
CA THR A 160 -16.10 12.77 -15.15
C THR A 160 -14.59 12.53 -15.17
N ASN A 161 -13.97 12.26 -14.02
CA ASN A 161 -12.54 12.04 -13.94
C ASN A 161 -12.21 10.56 -14.24
N PHE A 162 -11.88 10.27 -15.49
CA PHE A 162 -11.58 8.92 -15.94
C PHE A 162 -10.46 8.24 -15.16
N ARG A 163 -9.43 8.98 -14.71
CA ARG A 163 -8.33 8.41 -13.92
C ARG A 163 -8.85 7.85 -12.61
N ILE A 164 -9.65 8.63 -11.88
CA ILE A 164 -10.23 8.19 -10.61
C ILE A 164 -11.14 7.00 -10.83
N LEU A 165 -12.07 7.07 -11.79
CA LEU A 165 -13.02 5.99 -12.06
C LEU A 165 -12.33 4.68 -12.46
N GLN A 166 -11.30 4.74 -13.31
CA GLN A 166 -10.53 3.56 -13.73
C GLN A 166 -9.86 2.86 -12.55
N THR A 167 -9.42 3.62 -11.55
CA THR A 167 -8.76 3.07 -10.37
C THR A 167 -9.74 2.62 -9.28
N THR A 168 -10.85 3.34 -9.07
CA THR A 168 -11.76 3.11 -7.93
C THR A 168 -12.88 2.11 -8.23
N LEU A 169 -13.38 2.02 -9.46
CA LEU A 169 -14.47 1.09 -9.79
C LEU A 169 -14.08 -0.39 -9.62
N PRO A 170 -12.88 -0.86 -10.05
CA PRO A 170 -12.50 -2.25 -9.87
C PRO A 170 -12.39 -2.65 -8.39
N VAL A 171 -11.85 -1.79 -7.54
CA VAL A 171 -11.76 -2.06 -6.10
C VAL A 171 -13.12 -1.96 -5.41
N LEU A 172 -13.99 -1.03 -5.83
CA LEU A 172 -15.37 -0.94 -5.34
C LEU A 172 -16.14 -2.24 -5.60
N LYS A 173 -15.96 -2.85 -6.77
CA LYS A 173 -16.53 -4.18 -7.07
C LYS A 173 -16.04 -5.24 -6.08
N GLN A 174 -14.77 -5.21 -5.69
CA GLN A 174 -14.22 -6.15 -4.70
C GLN A 174 -14.72 -5.86 -3.27
N TYR A 175 -14.93 -4.60 -2.91
CA TYR A 175 -15.56 -4.22 -1.63
C TYR A 175 -17.02 -4.65 -1.54
N SER A 176 -17.71 -4.65 -2.67
CA SER A 176 -19.15 -4.95 -2.79
C SER A 176 -19.42 -6.42 -3.10
N ALA A 177 -18.38 -7.22 -3.35
CA ALA A 177 -18.54 -8.65 -3.50
C ALA A 177 -19.08 -9.19 -2.17
N ASN A 178 -20.34 -9.66 -2.19
CA ASN A 178 -20.98 -10.30 -1.04
C ASN A 178 -20.00 -11.33 -0.48
N GLY A 179 -19.37 -10.99 0.65
CA GLY A 179 -18.55 -11.93 1.39
C GLY A 179 -19.49 -13.03 1.82
N ASN A 180 -19.47 -14.15 1.11
CA ASN A 180 -20.47 -15.20 1.17
C ASN A 180 -20.91 -15.46 2.63
N PRO A 181 -22.09 -14.98 3.08
CA PRO A 181 -22.54 -15.19 4.46
C PRO A 181 -23.16 -16.59 4.64
N LEU A 182 -23.29 -17.37 3.57
CA LEU A 182 -24.17 -18.54 3.49
C LEU A 182 -23.46 -19.89 3.70
N ARG A 183 -22.43 -19.96 4.54
CA ARG A 183 -21.83 -21.25 4.95
C ARG A 183 -21.73 -21.50 6.45
N SER A 184 -22.30 -20.63 7.29
CA SER A 184 -22.25 -20.79 8.74
C SER A 184 -23.60 -21.07 9.41
N PHE A 185 -24.69 -21.25 8.67
CA PHE A 185 -25.97 -21.68 9.24
C PHE A 185 -26.74 -22.55 8.26
N ILE A 186 -26.44 -23.85 8.29
CA ILE A 186 -27.44 -24.89 8.05
C ILE A 186 -27.43 -25.73 9.33
N PRO A 187 -28.56 -25.85 10.05
CA PRO A 187 -28.65 -26.60 11.31
C PRO A 187 -28.32 -28.09 11.13
#